data_AF-A0A951N1P2-F1
#
_entry.id   AF-A0A951N1P2-F1
#
_cell.length_a   1.000
_cell.length_b   1.000
_cell.length_c   1.000
_cell.angle_alpha   90.00
_cell.angle_beta   90.00
_cell.angle_gamma   90.00
#
_symmetry.space_group_name_H-M   'P 1'
#
loop_
_entity.id
_entity.type
_entity.pdbx_description
1 polymer ?
#
loop_
_entity_poly.entity_id
_entity_poly.type
_entity_poly.pdbx_seq_one_letter_code
_entity_poly.pdbx_strand_id
1 'polypeptide(L)'
;RTSLQATVPLAAYHTDKTWPEVVSPSLLIGAEKDTVAPVGTHSEPFYESLPGTLQKAYAELNEAGHNTTNSDNAPTSRLSVSWLKRFVDNDTRYSQFLCPPPVTPAGSVSSCGAASPSSWREASDRGVAGGGVSPSSLMRALIAAGLDRSYAALTEPHDLAAELSELRRSVERLARRLDPGEAPDSE
;
A
#
# COMPACT_ATOMS: atom_id res chain seq x y z
N ARG A 1 -26.28 -6.25 -20.16
CA ARG A 1 -25.11 -6.52 -19.29
C ARG A 1 -23.99 -5.63 -19.76
N THR A 2 -23.33 -4.88 -18.86
CA THR A 2 -22.02 -4.29 -19.17
C THR A 2 -21.02 -5.43 -19.35
N SER A 3 -20.22 -5.37 -20.41
CA SER A 3 -19.22 -6.41 -20.73
C SER A 3 -17.91 -6.24 -19.96
N LEU A 4 -17.68 -5.09 -19.35
CA LEU A 4 -16.47 -4.82 -18.58
C LEU A 4 -16.49 -5.58 -17.25
N GLN A 5 -15.36 -6.21 -16.94
CA GLN A 5 -15.18 -7.01 -15.71
C GLN A 5 -14.51 -6.21 -14.58
N ALA A 6 -13.85 -5.10 -14.91
CA ALA A 6 -13.17 -4.24 -13.95
C ALA A 6 -12.93 -2.85 -14.54
N THR A 7 -12.78 -1.83 -13.69
CA THR A 7 -12.29 -0.50 -14.06
C THR A 7 -11.17 -0.05 -13.12
N VAL A 8 -10.23 0.73 -13.65
CA VAL A 8 -9.13 1.33 -12.88
C VAL A 8 -8.90 2.79 -13.32
N PRO A 9 -9.69 3.75 -12.83
CA PRO A 9 -9.45 5.17 -13.10
C PRO A 9 -8.17 5.66 -12.38
N LEU A 10 -7.27 6.28 -13.13
CA LEU A 10 -5.99 6.80 -12.65
C LEU A 10 -5.99 8.33 -12.71
N ALA A 11 -5.80 9.00 -11.57
CA ALA A 11 -5.84 10.47 -11.47
C ALA A 11 -7.02 11.07 -12.25
N ALA A 12 -8.21 10.47 -12.07
CA ALA A 12 -9.30 10.62 -13.02
C ALA A 12 -9.90 12.03 -12.98
N TYR A 13 -10.22 12.55 -14.17
CA TYR A 13 -10.95 13.81 -14.34
C TYR A 13 -12.29 13.56 -15.04
N HIS A 14 -13.35 14.16 -14.52
CA HIS A 14 -14.65 14.28 -15.18
C HIS A 14 -15.49 15.35 -14.49
N THR A 15 -16.41 16.01 -15.20
CA THR A 15 -17.29 17.05 -14.63
C THR A 15 -18.47 16.46 -13.85
N ASP A 16 -19.02 15.34 -14.31
CA ASP A 16 -19.95 14.51 -13.54
C ASP A 16 -19.21 13.83 -12.37
N LYS A 17 -19.77 13.95 -11.17
CA LYS A 17 -19.24 13.41 -9.92
C LYS A 17 -20.06 12.23 -9.41
N THR A 18 -21.15 11.90 -10.10
CA THR A 18 -22.11 10.89 -9.70
C THR A 18 -22.03 9.71 -10.66
N TRP A 19 -21.66 8.54 -10.16
CA TRP A 19 -21.52 7.34 -10.99
C TRP A 19 -22.38 6.16 -10.51
N PRO A 20 -23.68 6.35 -10.21
CA PRO A 20 -24.55 5.27 -9.72
C PRO A 20 -24.77 4.15 -10.74
N GLU A 21 -24.59 4.44 -12.03
CA GLU A 21 -24.75 3.49 -13.14
C GLU A 21 -23.57 2.52 -13.30
N VAL A 22 -22.45 2.76 -12.61
CA VAL A 22 -21.29 1.86 -12.66
C VAL A 22 -21.57 0.59 -11.89
N VAL A 23 -21.53 -0.53 -12.61
CA VAL A 23 -21.80 -1.88 -12.07
C VAL A 23 -20.62 -2.83 -12.15
N SER A 24 -19.48 -2.39 -12.70
CA SER A 24 -18.25 -3.19 -12.79
C SER A 24 -17.33 -2.89 -11.60
N PRO A 25 -16.65 -3.87 -10.99
CA PRO A 25 -15.72 -3.63 -9.90
C PRO A 25 -14.72 -2.50 -10.22
N SER A 26 -14.62 -1.50 -9.35
CA SER A 26 -13.82 -0.29 -9.60
C SER A 26 -12.74 -0.05 -8.54
N LEU A 27 -11.50 0.12 -8.99
CA LEU A 27 -10.39 0.63 -8.18
C LEU A 27 -10.03 2.03 -8.63
N LEU A 28 -10.24 3.03 -7.78
CA LEU A 28 -9.83 4.40 -8.08
C LEU A 28 -8.45 4.66 -7.49
N ILE A 29 -7.55 5.26 -8.27
CA ILE A 29 -6.22 5.69 -7.82
C ILE A 29 -6.11 7.20 -7.97
N GLY A 30 -6.16 7.92 -6.84
CA GLY A 30 -5.95 9.36 -6.75
C GLY A 30 -4.50 9.73 -6.45
N ALA A 31 -4.17 11.02 -6.51
CA ALA A 31 -2.86 11.55 -6.16
C ALA A 31 -3.03 12.78 -5.26
N GLU A 32 -2.44 12.76 -4.06
CA GLU A 32 -2.70 13.72 -2.98
C GLU A 32 -2.46 15.19 -3.40
N LYS A 33 -1.42 15.44 -4.19
CA LYS A 33 -1.02 16.79 -4.67
C LYS A 33 -1.48 17.06 -6.10
N ASP A 34 -2.51 16.39 -6.56
CA ASP A 34 -3.07 16.62 -7.88
C ASP A 34 -3.70 18.02 -7.98
N THR A 35 -3.12 18.89 -8.81
CA THR A 35 -3.62 20.25 -9.09
C THR A 35 -4.45 20.34 -10.37
N VAL A 36 -4.53 19.25 -11.15
CA VAL A 36 -5.30 19.16 -12.39
C VAL A 36 -6.67 18.50 -12.14
N ALA A 37 -6.68 17.42 -11.37
CA ALA A 37 -7.86 16.71 -10.90
C ALA A 37 -7.80 16.49 -9.37
N PRO A 38 -7.92 17.55 -8.55
CA PRO A 38 -7.77 17.44 -7.10
C PRO A 38 -8.70 16.38 -6.50
N VAL A 39 -8.15 15.50 -5.66
CA VAL A 39 -8.83 14.30 -5.12
C VAL A 39 -10.18 14.63 -4.47
N GLY A 40 -10.23 15.66 -3.61
CA GLY A 40 -11.45 16.10 -2.93
C GLY A 40 -12.56 16.67 -3.83
N THR A 41 -12.30 16.86 -5.12
CA THR A 41 -13.31 17.29 -6.11
C THR A 41 -13.49 16.31 -7.26
N HIS A 42 -12.73 15.21 -7.27
CA HIS A 42 -12.73 14.21 -8.34
C HIS A 42 -12.75 12.80 -7.76
N SER A 43 -11.57 12.21 -7.50
CA SER A 43 -11.44 10.81 -7.13
C SER A 43 -12.27 10.43 -5.88
N GLU A 44 -12.33 11.29 -4.86
CA GLU A 44 -13.15 11.06 -3.67
C GLU A 44 -14.66 11.06 -4.00
N PRO A 45 -15.26 12.12 -4.60
CA PRO A 45 -16.66 12.09 -5.03
C PRO A 45 -17.02 10.93 -5.96
N PHE A 46 -16.10 10.54 -6.86
CA PHE A 46 -16.32 9.39 -7.74
C PHE A 46 -16.45 8.11 -6.92
N TYR A 47 -15.52 7.86 -6.00
CA TYR A 47 -15.54 6.68 -5.16
C TYR A 47 -16.78 6.64 -4.24
N GLU A 48 -17.15 7.78 -3.65
CA GLU A 48 -18.31 7.89 -2.77
C GLU A 48 -19.63 7.64 -3.50
N SER A 49 -19.76 8.14 -4.74
CA SER A 49 -20.99 7.97 -5.53
C SER A 49 -21.17 6.56 -6.12
N LEU A 50 -20.13 5.73 -6.17
CA LEU A 50 -20.26 4.34 -6.60
C LEU A 50 -21.20 3.55 -5.68
N PRO A 51 -22.05 2.65 -6.22
CA PRO A 51 -22.95 1.83 -5.41
C PRO A 51 -22.24 1.07 -4.28
N GLY A 52 -22.78 1.12 -3.06
CA GLY A 52 -22.17 0.46 -1.89
C GLY A 52 -22.16 -1.07 -1.95
N THR A 53 -22.97 -1.67 -2.84
CA THR A 53 -22.99 -3.11 -3.12
C THR A 53 -21.87 -3.55 -4.07
N LEU A 54 -21.19 -2.60 -4.72
CA LEU A 54 -20.11 -2.86 -5.66
C LEU A 54 -18.83 -3.25 -4.92
N GLN A 55 -18.06 -4.16 -5.51
CA GLN A 55 -16.66 -4.31 -5.14
C GLN A 55 -15.90 -3.08 -5.60
N LYS A 56 -15.63 -2.17 -4.67
CA LYS A 56 -14.90 -0.93 -4.93
C LYS A 56 -13.76 -0.75 -3.93
N ALA A 57 -12.72 -0.06 -4.37
CA ALA A 57 -11.62 0.39 -3.54
C ALA A 57 -11.13 1.76 -4.01
N TYR A 58 -10.60 2.56 -3.09
CA TYR A 58 -9.91 3.82 -3.43
C TYR A 58 -8.52 3.83 -2.80
N ALA A 59 -7.51 4.13 -3.60
CA ALA A 59 -6.14 4.33 -3.18
C ALA A 59 -5.71 5.76 -3.48
N GLU A 60 -5.09 6.44 -2.52
CA GLU A 60 -4.54 7.78 -2.73
C GLU A 60 -3.03 7.77 -2.64
N LEU A 61 -2.33 8.20 -3.70
CA LEU A 61 -0.88 8.27 -3.74
C LEU A 61 -0.37 9.46 -2.93
N ASN A 62 0.38 9.20 -1.87
CA ASN A 62 1.00 10.17 -0.98
C ASN A 62 2.04 11.03 -1.72
N GLU A 63 1.99 12.34 -1.51
CA GLU A 63 2.89 13.35 -2.07
C GLU A 63 2.96 13.36 -3.61
N ALA A 64 2.00 12.74 -4.29
CA ALA A 64 1.99 12.54 -5.74
C ALA A 64 1.17 13.61 -6.47
N GLY A 65 1.66 14.06 -7.64
CA GLY A 65 0.91 14.96 -8.54
C GLY A 65 0.20 14.22 -9.68
N HIS A 66 -0.58 14.94 -10.49
CA HIS A 66 -1.41 14.39 -11.58
C HIS A 66 -0.67 13.39 -12.49
N ASN A 67 0.51 13.79 -12.97
CA ASN A 67 1.27 13.02 -13.96
C ASN A 67 2.00 11.80 -13.37
N THR A 68 1.89 11.55 -12.06
CA THR A 68 2.53 10.37 -11.42
C THR A 68 2.03 9.07 -12.04
N THR A 69 0.79 9.04 -12.51
CA THR A 69 0.16 7.88 -13.15
C THR A 69 0.54 7.70 -14.62
N ASN A 70 1.28 8.65 -15.22
CA ASN A 70 1.79 8.57 -16.60
C ASN A 70 3.22 8.03 -16.68
N SER A 71 3.82 7.68 -15.54
CA SER A 71 5.19 7.16 -15.41
C SER A 71 5.17 5.88 -14.58
N ASP A 72 6.29 5.15 -14.57
CA ASP A 72 6.44 3.95 -13.75
C ASP A 72 6.24 4.28 -12.26
N ASN A 73 5.21 3.69 -11.67
CA ASN A 73 4.87 3.85 -10.27
C ASN A 73 4.49 2.49 -9.66
N ALA A 74 5.37 1.96 -8.81
CA ALA A 74 5.20 0.61 -8.26
C ALA A 74 3.87 0.43 -7.49
N PRO A 75 3.42 1.37 -6.62
CA PRO A 75 2.09 1.30 -6.01
C PRO A 75 0.95 1.19 -7.03
N THR A 76 0.92 2.06 -8.04
CA THR A 76 -0.08 2.03 -9.12
C THR A 76 -0.06 0.69 -9.83
N SER A 77 1.11 0.26 -10.33
CA SER A 77 1.24 -1.02 -11.06
C SER A 77 0.78 -2.21 -10.23
N ARG A 78 1.20 -2.30 -8.96
CA ARG A 78 0.85 -3.42 -8.08
C ARG A 78 -0.66 -3.50 -7.84
N LEU A 79 -1.29 -2.36 -7.54
CA LEU A 79 -2.72 -2.31 -7.28
C LEU A 79 -3.53 -2.58 -8.56
N SER A 80 -3.18 -1.96 -9.68
CA SER A 80 -3.85 -2.17 -10.96
C SER A 80 -3.77 -3.62 -11.43
N VAL A 81 -2.58 -4.22 -11.40
CA VAL A 81 -2.40 -5.64 -11.79
C VAL A 81 -3.19 -6.55 -10.87
N SER A 82 -3.14 -6.32 -9.55
CA SER A 82 -3.87 -7.15 -8.59
C SER A 82 -5.38 -7.05 -8.77
N TRP A 83 -5.90 -5.85 -9.03
CA TRP A 83 -7.32 -5.62 -9.32
C TRP A 83 -7.77 -6.34 -10.58
N LEU A 84 -7.03 -6.16 -11.67
CA LEU A 84 -7.35 -6.78 -12.95
C LEU A 84 -7.27 -8.30 -12.86
N LYS A 85 -6.22 -8.85 -12.24
CA LYS A 85 -6.13 -10.29 -11.99
C LYS A 85 -7.29 -10.81 -11.17
N ARG A 86 -7.68 -10.08 -10.12
CA ARG A 86 -8.79 -10.51 -9.26
C ARG A 86 -10.12 -10.57 -10.01
N PHE A 87 -10.44 -9.60 -10.86
CA PHE A 87 -11.80 -9.45 -11.42
C PHE A 87 -11.94 -9.83 -12.90
N VAL A 88 -10.91 -9.61 -13.71
CA VAL A 88 -10.89 -10.05 -15.11
C VAL A 88 -10.61 -11.55 -15.19
N ASP A 89 -9.54 -12.01 -14.53
CA ASP A 89 -9.11 -13.42 -14.55
C ASP A 89 -9.80 -14.27 -13.47
N ASN A 90 -10.63 -13.66 -12.61
CA ASN A 90 -11.21 -14.30 -11.42
C ASN A 90 -10.14 -14.95 -10.50
N ASP A 91 -8.91 -14.44 -10.51
CA ASP A 91 -7.78 -15.04 -9.81
C ASP A 91 -7.76 -14.62 -8.34
N THR A 92 -8.28 -15.50 -7.48
CA THR A 92 -8.38 -15.24 -6.03
C THR A 92 -7.03 -15.14 -5.33
N ARG A 93 -5.93 -15.60 -5.95
CA ARG A 93 -4.58 -15.48 -5.39
C ARG A 93 -4.16 -14.02 -5.21
N TYR A 94 -4.74 -13.10 -5.98
CA TYR A 94 -4.45 -11.67 -5.89
C TYR A 94 -5.25 -10.94 -4.81
N SER A 95 -6.22 -11.59 -4.18
CA SER A 95 -7.03 -10.97 -3.11
C SER A 95 -6.16 -10.52 -1.93
N GLN A 96 -5.06 -11.24 -1.64
CA GLN A 96 -4.13 -10.91 -0.54
C GLN A 96 -3.39 -9.58 -0.72
N PHE A 97 -3.32 -9.05 -1.95
CA PHE A 97 -2.69 -7.77 -2.24
C PHE A 97 -3.67 -6.60 -2.17
N LEU A 98 -4.96 -6.91 -2.05
CA LEU A 98 -6.06 -5.95 -1.97
C LEU A 98 -6.69 -5.96 -0.57
N CYS A 99 -6.82 -7.15 0.04
CA CYS A 99 -7.55 -7.40 1.29
C CYS A 99 -6.68 -8.18 2.31
N PRO A 100 -6.47 -7.70 3.55
CA PRO A 100 -6.84 -6.37 4.02
C PRO A 100 -6.14 -5.27 3.20
N PRO A 101 -6.68 -4.04 3.19
CA PRO A 101 -6.06 -2.96 2.44
C PRO A 101 -4.58 -2.80 2.82
N PRO A 102 -3.65 -2.75 1.86
CA PRO A 102 -2.25 -2.62 2.19
C PRO A 102 -2.01 -1.26 2.84
N VAL A 103 -1.36 -1.28 4.01
CA VAL A 103 -0.76 -0.07 4.60
C VAL A 103 0.51 0.21 3.82
N THR A 104 0.48 1.21 2.93
CA THR A 104 1.67 1.62 2.19
C THR A 104 2.14 2.98 2.67
N PRO A 105 3.47 3.24 2.74
CA PRO A 105 4.00 4.60 2.95
C PRO A 105 3.55 5.57 1.85
N ALA A 106 3.08 5.03 0.72
CA ALA A 106 2.65 5.74 -0.47
C ALA A 106 1.14 5.98 -0.52
N GLY A 107 0.35 5.68 0.52
CA GLY A 107 -1.10 5.89 0.46
C GLY A 107 -1.98 4.98 1.31
N SER A 108 -3.22 5.45 1.52
CA SER A 108 -4.31 4.68 2.15
C SER A 108 -5.17 4.01 1.07
N VAL A 109 -5.39 2.69 1.19
CA VAL A 109 -6.41 1.97 0.40
C VAL A 109 -7.66 1.80 1.26
N SER A 110 -8.80 2.33 0.83
CA SER A 110 -10.08 2.17 1.52
C SER A 110 -10.86 0.98 0.98
N SER A 111 -11.18 0.10 1.93
CA SER A 111 -12.01 -1.10 1.92
C SER A 111 -11.79 -2.14 0.81
N CYS A 112 -11.74 -3.39 1.25
CA CYS A 112 -11.75 -4.56 0.40
C CYS A 112 -12.99 -5.36 0.77
N GLY A 113 -14.16 -4.83 0.37
CA GLY A 113 -15.47 -5.32 0.76
C GLY A 113 -16.45 -4.18 1.05
N ALA A 114 -17.74 -4.44 0.80
CA ALA A 114 -18.83 -3.48 0.97
C ALA A 114 -18.89 -2.89 2.40
N ALA A 115 -18.24 -1.75 2.63
CA ALA A 115 -18.41 -0.95 3.84
C ALA A 115 -18.05 0.52 3.58
N SER A 116 -18.91 1.41 4.08
CA SER A 116 -18.87 2.88 3.98
C SER A 116 -17.61 3.51 4.63
N PRO A 117 -17.09 4.64 4.11
CA PRO A 117 -15.92 5.34 4.66
C PRO A 117 -16.09 5.95 6.06
N SER A 118 -17.31 6.06 6.59
CA SER A 118 -17.59 6.82 7.82
C SER A 118 -17.14 6.17 9.14
N SER A 119 -16.56 4.96 9.12
CA SER A 119 -16.07 4.28 10.34
C SER A 119 -14.58 4.47 10.65
N TRP A 120 -13.81 5.19 9.82
CA TRP A 120 -12.34 5.25 9.96
C TRP A 120 -11.78 6.44 10.73
N ARG A 121 -12.55 7.51 10.98
CA ARG A 121 -12.14 8.54 11.96
C ARG A 121 -12.14 8.01 13.40
N GLU A 122 -12.89 6.95 13.70
CA GLU A 122 -12.97 6.35 15.05
C GLU A 122 -12.06 5.12 15.26
N ALA A 123 -11.57 4.50 14.19
CA ALA A 123 -10.71 3.33 14.29
C ALA A 123 -9.23 3.69 14.49
N SER A 124 -8.80 4.88 14.07
CA SER A 124 -7.45 5.40 14.35
C SER A 124 -7.24 5.76 15.83
N ASP A 125 -8.31 6.07 16.57
CA ASP A 125 -8.21 6.51 17.98
C ASP A 125 -8.25 5.36 19.01
N ARG A 126 -8.70 4.16 18.62
CA ARG A 126 -8.80 3.02 19.56
C ARG A 126 -7.53 2.16 19.66
N GLY A 127 -6.49 2.45 18.88
CA GLY A 127 -5.19 1.76 18.94
C GLY A 127 -4.12 2.41 19.82
N VAL A 128 -4.37 3.60 20.37
CA VAL A 128 -3.35 4.44 21.03
C VAL A 128 -3.25 4.21 22.55
N ALA A 129 -4.14 3.42 23.15
CA ALA A 129 -4.24 3.30 24.61
C ALA A 129 -3.33 2.23 25.26
N GLY A 130 -2.33 1.65 24.56
CA GLY A 130 -1.50 0.59 25.13
C GLY A 130 -0.08 0.53 24.58
N GLY A 131 0.87 1.22 25.23
CA GLY A 131 2.31 1.06 25.03
C GLY A 131 2.98 2.27 24.38
N GLY A 132 3.59 3.12 25.21
CA GLY A 132 4.23 4.37 24.80
C GLY A 132 5.51 4.19 23.98
N VAL A 133 5.37 3.93 22.68
CA VAL A 133 6.41 4.21 21.69
C VAL A 133 5.74 4.94 20.52
N SER A 134 6.11 6.21 20.32
CA SER A 134 5.61 6.99 19.19
C SER A 134 6.00 6.30 17.87
N PRO A 135 5.10 6.18 16.88
CA PRO A 135 5.39 5.61 15.57
C PRO A 135 6.65 6.21 14.90
N SER A 136 6.94 7.48 15.19
CA SER A 136 8.11 8.22 14.72
C SER A 136 9.45 7.68 15.25
N SER A 137 9.46 7.04 16.43
CA SER A 137 10.68 6.52 17.05
C SER A 137 11.08 5.15 16.49
N LEU A 138 10.10 4.32 16.15
CA LEU A 138 10.35 3.02 15.51
C LEU A 138 10.82 3.21 14.05
N MET A 139 10.19 4.13 13.33
CA MET A 139 10.60 4.49 11.97
C MET A 139 12.02 5.09 11.95
N ARG A 140 12.36 5.96 12.91
CA ARG A 140 13.72 6.51 13.05
C ARG A 140 14.77 5.46 13.44
N ALA A 141 14.41 4.45 14.24
CA ALA A 141 15.31 3.35 14.60
C ALA A 141 15.64 2.46 13.39
N LEU A 142 14.69 2.25 12.49
CA LEU A 142 14.89 1.44 11.27
C LEU A 142 15.74 2.16 10.22
N ILE A 143 15.56 3.48 10.07
CA ILE A 143 16.40 4.33 9.20
C ILE A 143 17.84 4.42 9.75
N ALA A 144 18.01 4.63 11.06
CA ALA A 144 19.34 4.70 11.69
C ALA A 144 20.11 3.37 11.67
N ALA A 145 19.41 2.24 11.59
CA ALA A 145 19.98 0.91 11.42
C ALA A 145 20.30 0.55 9.96
N GLY A 146 19.97 1.43 8.98
CA GLY A 146 20.17 1.17 7.56
C GLY A 146 19.29 0.06 6.98
N LEU A 147 18.19 -0.29 7.65
CA LEU A 147 17.28 -1.39 7.29
C LEU A 147 16.08 -0.96 6.45
N ASP A 148 15.99 0.33 6.08
CA ASP A 148 14.97 0.87 5.19
C ASP A 148 15.55 1.04 3.78
N ARG A 149 15.58 -0.05 3.00
CA ARG A 149 15.71 0.01 1.54
C ARG A 149 14.42 -0.48 0.90
N SER A 150 13.82 0.39 0.11
CA SER A 150 12.64 0.12 -0.71
C SER A 150 12.88 -1.10 -1.61
N TYR A 151 11.92 -2.02 -1.62
CA TYR A 151 11.88 -3.27 -2.41
C TYR A 151 12.18 -3.11 -3.92
N ALA A 152 12.15 -1.88 -4.45
CA ALA A 152 12.44 -1.55 -5.84
C ALA A 152 13.91 -1.74 -6.26
N ALA A 153 14.84 -1.98 -5.32
CA ALA A 153 16.26 -2.17 -5.61
C ALA A 153 16.71 -3.63 -5.78
N LEU A 154 15.81 -4.63 -5.66
CA LEU A 154 16.17 -6.06 -5.59
C LEU A 154 15.61 -6.86 -6.78
N THR A 155 16.00 -6.49 -7.99
CA THR A 155 15.41 -7.08 -9.21
C THR A 155 16.15 -8.30 -9.76
N GLU A 156 17.36 -8.66 -9.29
CA GLU A 156 18.13 -9.78 -9.83
C GLU A 156 18.53 -10.86 -8.78
N PRO A 157 18.60 -12.16 -9.14
CA PRO A 157 18.90 -13.26 -8.20
C PRO A 157 20.25 -13.15 -7.47
N HIS A 158 21.21 -12.45 -8.07
CA HIS A 158 22.56 -12.25 -7.52
C HIS A 158 22.56 -11.25 -6.35
N ASP A 159 21.69 -10.24 -6.40
CA ASP A 159 21.55 -9.24 -5.34
C ASP A 159 20.90 -9.86 -4.10
N LEU A 160 19.90 -10.72 -4.30
CA LEU A 160 19.23 -11.45 -3.21
C LEU A 160 20.18 -12.40 -2.46
N ALA A 161 21.07 -13.08 -3.19
CA ALA A 161 22.10 -13.95 -2.60
C ALA A 161 23.18 -13.15 -1.84
N ALA A 162 23.59 -12.00 -2.38
CA ALA A 162 24.52 -11.09 -1.71
C ALA A 162 23.90 -10.53 -0.42
N GLU A 163 22.62 -10.16 -0.44
CA GLU A 163 21.91 -9.62 0.72
C GLU A 163 21.62 -10.67 1.79
N LEU A 164 21.24 -11.89 1.41
CA LEU A 164 21.14 -13.02 2.35
C LEU A 164 22.48 -13.29 3.05
N SER A 165 23.59 -13.14 2.31
CA SER A 165 24.94 -13.32 2.85
C SER A 165 25.36 -12.19 3.81
N GLU A 166 24.98 -10.95 3.49
CA GLU A 166 25.15 -9.77 4.37
C GLU A 166 24.31 -9.89 5.65
N LEU A 167 23.05 -10.30 5.51
CA LEU A 167 22.13 -10.51 6.62
C LEU A 167 22.65 -11.60 7.55
N ARG A 168 23.08 -12.74 6.99
CA ARG A 168 23.67 -13.84 7.76
C ARG A 168 24.90 -13.39 8.54
N ARG A 169 25.83 -12.65 7.91
CA ARG A 169 27.02 -12.08 8.58
C ARG A 169 26.65 -11.10 9.70
N SER A 170 25.59 -10.33 9.53
CA SER A 170 25.10 -9.40 10.56
C SER A 170 24.46 -10.12 11.74
N VAL A 171 23.65 -11.15 11.49
CA VAL A 171 23.09 -12.01 12.55
C VAL A 171 24.20 -12.72 13.33
N GLU A 172 25.23 -13.25 12.66
CA GLU A 172 26.37 -13.90 13.32
C GLU A 172 27.20 -12.91 14.17
N ARG A 173 27.33 -11.64 13.75
CA ARG A 173 27.96 -10.59 14.56
C ARG A 173 27.13 -10.25 15.80
N LEU A 174 25.81 -10.22 15.68
CA LEU A 174 24.93 -9.98 16.82
C LEU A 174 24.93 -11.17 17.78
N ALA A 175 24.90 -12.39 17.27
CA ALA A 175 25.01 -13.61 18.08
C ALA A 175 26.31 -13.61 18.91
N ARG A 176 27.46 -13.26 18.32
CA ARG A 176 28.74 -13.12 19.05
C ARG A 176 28.77 -12.01 20.11
N ARG A 177 27.88 -11.04 20.03
CA ARG A 177 27.74 -9.99 21.07
C ARG A 177 26.77 -10.39 22.17
N LEU A 178 25.86 -11.32 21.88
CA LEU A 178 24.84 -11.81 22.80
C LEU A 178 25.26 -13.09 23.51
N ASP A 179 26.25 -13.81 22.97
CA ASP A 179 26.90 -14.93 23.61
C ASP A 179 28.23 -14.43 24.22
N PRO A 180 28.25 -13.98 25.49
CA PRO A 180 29.49 -13.78 26.20
C PRO A 180 30.07 -15.16 26.46
N GLY A 181 30.77 -15.70 25.45
CA GLY A 181 31.59 -16.89 25.61
C GLY A 181 32.46 -16.72 26.84
N GLU A 182 32.21 -17.58 27.82
CA GLU A 182 33.03 -17.94 28.95
C GLU A 182 34.52 -17.70 28.64
N ALA A 183 35.13 -16.73 29.32
CA ALA A 183 36.57 -16.59 29.28
C ALA A 183 37.19 -17.86 29.89
N PRO A 184 38.22 -18.46 29.25
CA PRO A 184 38.81 -19.70 29.73
C PRO A 184 39.49 -19.52 31.09
N ASP A 185 39.27 -20.49 31.98
CA ASP A 185 39.97 -20.65 33.25
C ASP A 185 41.49 -20.76 33.05
N SER A 186 42.22 -20.05 33.93
CA SER A 186 43.58 -20.29 34.45
C SER A 186 44.80 -20.37 33.51
N GLU A 187 45.83 -19.60 33.86
CA GLU A 187 47.10 -20.17 34.38
C GLU A 187 47.64 -19.33 35.54
#